data_AF-A0A2V7B305-F1
#
_entry.id   AF-A0A2V7B305-F1
#
_cell.length_a   1.000
_cell.length_b   1.000
_cell.length_c   1.000
_cell.angle_alpha   90.00
_cell.angle_beta   90.00
_cell.angle_gamma   90.00
#
_symmetry.space_group_name_H-M   'P 1'
#
loop_
_entity.id
_entity.type
_entity.pdbx_description
1 polymer ?
#
loop_
_entity_poly.entity_id
_entity_poly.type
_entity_poly.pdbx_seq_one_letter_code
_entity_poly.pdbx_strand_id
1 'polypeptide(L)'
;MIQPAVLRGRASYERTMEGWTDDADGDALAHTVRLTDADRQIELRAVTTTSPTYEIRHASCRVLGGDVASVGAGIASLCGARMIAGFTRRVAEAVGNGAGAAFVVDAAIEVARLARQVAKLPRDQAERAASGDALDCWELDTTGWIDLPDSCFTYSAAGRSLFGTRPIATPMQPDLYSPRRGQQRVFVRRKVARLTSLDGRLVLFHSMHDNVHGFEITYELDAATGRVLRAEHVTPKLPYMGICSEPQRRINTLVGEIADDGLRKRLGPLIGGASGCAQLYDLTADVLKLLAP
;
A
#
# COMPACT_ATOMS: atom_id res chain seq x y z
N MET A 1 13.74 17.17 -18.94
CA MET A 1 12.79 16.30 -19.65
C MET A 1 12.79 14.95 -18.98
N ILE A 2 11.62 14.51 -18.48
CA ILE A 2 11.45 13.20 -17.87
C ILE A 2 11.23 12.17 -18.98
N GLN A 3 12.04 11.12 -19.02
CA GLN A 3 11.96 10.03 -20.00
C GLN A 3 11.91 8.68 -19.28
N PRO A 4 10.71 8.25 -18.88
CA PRO A 4 10.53 7.02 -18.10
C PRO A 4 10.97 5.76 -18.86
N ALA A 5 11.76 4.88 -18.24
CA ALA A 5 12.20 3.61 -18.82
C ALA A 5 11.03 2.77 -19.34
N VAL A 6 9.94 2.74 -18.57
CA VAL A 6 8.75 1.92 -18.85
C VAL A 6 7.96 2.39 -20.08
N LEU A 7 8.23 3.60 -20.59
CA LEU A 7 7.65 4.12 -21.84
C LEU A 7 8.56 3.94 -23.06
N ARG A 8 9.75 3.33 -22.94
CA ARG A 8 10.62 3.14 -24.10
C ARG A 8 9.92 2.28 -25.16
N GLY A 9 9.72 2.86 -26.34
CA GLY A 9 9.04 2.21 -27.47
C GLY A 9 7.52 2.07 -27.31
N ARG A 10 6.87 2.75 -26.35
CA ARG A 10 5.41 2.69 -26.14
C ARG A 10 4.83 4.01 -25.63
N ALA A 11 3.57 4.29 -25.95
CA ALA A 11 2.89 5.50 -25.49
C ALA A 11 2.31 5.37 -24.06
N SER A 12 2.08 4.14 -23.60
CA SER A 12 1.51 3.86 -22.29
C SER A 12 2.13 2.61 -21.65
N TYR A 13 2.06 2.58 -20.32
CA TYR A 13 2.46 1.48 -19.48
C TYR A 13 1.39 1.25 -18.42
N GLU A 14 1.09 -0.01 -18.13
CA GLU A 14 0.20 -0.42 -17.04
C GLU A 14 0.85 -1.54 -16.22
N ARG A 15 0.70 -1.44 -14.90
CA ARG A 15 1.03 -2.48 -13.93
C ARG A 15 -0.18 -2.77 -13.06
N THR A 16 -0.50 -4.04 -12.90
CA THR A 16 -1.60 -4.53 -12.06
C THR A 16 -1.06 -5.32 -10.88
N MET A 17 -1.73 -5.22 -9.73
CA MET A 17 -1.43 -5.99 -8.54
C MET A 17 -2.71 -6.61 -7.98
N GLU A 18 -2.69 -7.91 -7.68
CA GLU A 18 -3.67 -8.56 -6.82
C GLU A 18 -2.94 -9.11 -5.60
N GLY A 19 -3.38 -8.70 -4.41
CA GLY A 19 -2.82 -9.12 -3.14
C GLY A 19 -3.92 -9.67 -2.24
N TRP A 20 -3.63 -10.71 -1.46
CA TRP A 20 -4.58 -11.21 -0.47
C TRP A 20 -3.88 -11.79 0.75
N THR A 21 -4.64 -11.83 1.85
CA THR A 21 -4.24 -12.44 3.11
C THR A 21 -5.17 -13.61 3.44
N ASP A 22 -4.59 -14.76 3.72
CA ASP A 22 -5.24 -15.96 4.24
C ASP A 22 -4.89 -16.14 5.73
N ASP A 23 -5.78 -16.77 6.49
CA ASP A 23 -5.44 -17.31 7.80
C ASP A 23 -4.37 -18.41 7.68
N ALA A 24 -3.44 -18.45 8.63
CA ALA A 24 -2.44 -19.51 8.76
C ALA A 24 -2.37 -20.00 10.22
N ASP A 25 -1.75 -21.15 10.47
CA ASP A 25 -1.75 -21.73 11.81
C ASP A 25 -1.12 -20.82 12.89
N GLY A 26 -1.68 -20.90 14.10
CA GLY A 26 -1.21 -20.15 15.27
C GLY A 26 -1.43 -18.64 15.14
N ASP A 27 -0.38 -17.88 15.42
CA ASP A 27 -0.27 -16.41 15.37
C ASP A 27 0.19 -15.86 14.00
N ALA A 28 0.13 -16.68 12.94
CA ALA A 28 0.59 -16.29 11.61
C ALA A 28 -0.56 -16.01 10.63
N LEU A 29 -0.23 -15.25 9.60
CA LEU A 29 -1.04 -15.00 8.41
C LEU A 29 -0.20 -15.31 7.16
N ALA A 30 -0.85 -15.71 6.07
CA ALA A 30 -0.20 -15.92 4.78
C ALA A 30 -0.61 -14.81 3.81
N HIS A 31 0.38 -14.12 3.24
CA HIS A 31 0.19 -13.02 2.30
C HIS A 31 0.69 -13.45 0.93
N THR A 32 -0.12 -13.23 -0.10
CA THR A 32 0.27 -13.46 -1.49
C THR A 32 0.06 -12.20 -2.29
N VAL A 33 1.05 -11.85 -3.12
CA VAL A 33 1.01 -10.73 -4.06
C VAL A 33 1.35 -11.24 -5.44
N ARG A 34 0.46 -11.01 -6.40
CA ARG A 34 0.72 -11.14 -7.83
C ARG A 34 0.91 -9.77 -8.43
N LEU A 35 2.04 -9.58 -9.12
CA LEU A 35 2.38 -8.33 -9.79
C LEU A 35 2.62 -8.64 -11.27
N THR A 36 1.94 -7.89 -12.14
CA THR A 36 2.00 -8.10 -13.60
C THR A 36 2.14 -6.75 -14.29
N ASP A 37 3.04 -6.67 -15.27
CA ASP A 37 3.08 -5.61 -16.27
C ASP A 37 3.26 -6.24 -17.67
N ALA A 38 3.51 -5.44 -18.69
CA ALA A 38 3.69 -5.92 -20.06
C ALA A 38 4.93 -6.80 -20.26
N ASP A 39 5.92 -6.72 -19.37
CA ASP A 39 7.26 -7.29 -19.54
C ASP A 39 7.54 -8.40 -18.50
N ARG A 40 6.79 -8.45 -17.39
CA ARG A 40 7.08 -9.26 -16.21
C ARG A 40 5.82 -9.72 -15.48
N GLN A 41 5.88 -10.91 -14.91
CA GLN A 41 4.85 -11.44 -14.02
C GLN A 41 5.47 -12.28 -12.90
N ILE A 42 5.12 -11.97 -11.65
CA ILE A 42 5.58 -12.71 -10.47
C ILE A 42 4.46 -12.99 -9.48
N GLU A 43 4.65 -13.99 -8.64
CA GLU A 43 3.88 -14.26 -7.42
C GLU A 43 4.84 -14.36 -6.24
N LEU A 44 4.71 -13.45 -5.27
CA LEU A 44 5.45 -13.46 -4.01
C LEU A 44 4.51 -13.88 -2.90
N ARG A 45 4.91 -14.89 -2.12
CA ARG A 45 4.18 -15.37 -0.95
C ARG A 45 5.05 -15.30 0.29
N ALA A 46 4.49 -14.82 1.40
CA ALA A 46 5.13 -14.86 2.71
C ALA A 46 4.15 -15.30 3.79
N VAL A 47 4.62 -16.07 4.77
CA VAL A 47 3.89 -16.39 6.00
C VAL A 47 4.56 -15.64 7.13
N THR A 48 3.82 -14.80 7.85
CA THR A 48 4.40 -13.92 8.87
C THR A 48 3.60 -13.93 10.16
N THR A 49 4.27 -13.68 11.28
CA THR A 49 3.56 -13.37 12.54
C THR A 49 2.78 -12.06 12.40
N THR A 50 1.77 -11.86 13.22
CA THR A 50 1.04 -10.59 13.30
C THR A 50 1.84 -9.50 14.03
N SER A 51 1.22 -8.32 14.18
CA SER A 51 1.72 -7.25 15.05
C SER A 51 2.03 -7.80 16.46
N PRO A 52 3.09 -7.31 17.13
CA PRO A 52 4.01 -6.24 16.70
C PRO A 52 5.23 -6.73 15.89
N THR A 53 5.42 -8.04 15.77
CA THR A 53 6.71 -8.59 15.33
C THR A 53 6.88 -8.59 13.82
N TYR A 54 5.82 -8.92 13.07
CA TYR A 54 5.84 -9.03 11.61
C TYR A 54 7.02 -9.86 11.06
N GLU A 55 7.38 -10.95 11.75
CA GLU A 55 8.50 -11.81 11.39
C GLU A 55 8.11 -12.79 10.29
N ILE A 56 8.96 -12.92 9.27
CA ILE A 56 8.78 -13.84 8.15
C ILE A 56 9.17 -15.25 8.59
N ARG A 57 8.21 -16.17 8.64
CA ARG A 57 8.44 -17.60 8.88
C ARG A 57 8.82 -18.34 7.60
N HIS A 58 8.23 -17.93 6.49
CA HIS A 58 8.48 -18.49 5.18
C HIS A 58 8.27 -17.42 4.12
N ALA A 59 9.12 -17.38 3.10
CA ALA A 59 8.92 -16.54 1.93
C ALA A 59 9.38 -17.26 0.66
N SER A 60 8.66 -17.02 -0.42
CA SER A 60 8.96 -17.56 -1.74
C SER A 60 8.54 -16.58 -2.82
N CYS A 61 9.23 -16.60 -3.96
CA CYS A 61 8.86 -15.83 -5.13
C CYS A 61 8.95 -16.73 -6.36
N ARG A 62 7.87 -16.75 -7.15
CA ARG A 62 7.77 -17.48 -8.41
C ARG A 62 7.73 -16.48 -9.55
N VAL A 63 8.62 -16.67 -10.52
CA VAL A 63 8.51 -15.98 -11.81
C VAL A 63 7.48 -16.74 -12.63
N LEU A 64 6.41 -16.05 -13.02
CA LEU A 64 5.32 -16.61 -13.83
C LEU A 64 5.52 -16.32 -15.32
N GLY A 65 6.24 -15.24 -15.64
CA GLY A 65 6.61 -14.88 -17.01
C GLY A 65 7.48 -13.63 -17.08
N GLY A 66 8.13 -13.44 -18.22
CA GLY A 66 8.89 -12.23 -18.52
C GLY A 66 10.31 -12.19 -17.95
N ASP A 67 10.93 -11.01 -18.04
CA ASP A 67 12.34 -10.80 -17.70
C ASP A 67 12.54 -10.51 -16.21
N VAL A 68 12.67 -11.58 -15.43
CA VAL A 68 12.98 -11.52 -14.00
C VAL A 68 14.08 -12.54 -13.68
N ALA A 69 15.19 -12.06 -13.11
CA ALA A 69 16.29 -12.89 -12.68
C ALA A 69 15.85 -13.89 -11.59
N SER A 70 16.63 -14.96 -11.39
CA SER A 70 16.35 -15.93 -10.33
C SER A 70 16.52 -15.30 -8.93
N VAL A 71 15.40 -14.92 -8.32
CA VAL A 71 15.34 -14.26 -6.99
C VAL A 71 14.92 -15.19 -5.85
N GLY A 72 14.58 -16.44 -6.16
CA GLY A 72 13.96 -17.38 -5.20
C GLY A 72 14.79 -17.59 -3.93
N ALA A 73 16.10 -17.79 -4.07
CA ALA A 73 17.00 -17.99 -2.93
C ALA A 73 17.13 -16.72 -2.05
N GLY A 74 17.21 -15.55 -2.67
CA GLY A 74 17.24 -14.26 -1.96
C GLY A 74 15.97 -14.03 -1.15
N ILE A 75 14.80 -14.28 -1.74
CA ILE A 75 13.53 -14.16 -1.02
C ILE A 75 13.42 -15.20 0.11
N ALA A 76 13.84 -16.45 -0.12
CA ALA A 76 13.87 -17.46 0.93
C ALA A 76 14.79 -17.08 2.10
N SER A 77 15.91 -16.38 1.85
CA SER A 77 16.82 -15.90 2.90
C SER A 77 16.23 -14.83 3.82
N LEU A 78 15.05 -14.28 3.50
CA LEU A 78 14.33 -13.34 4.38
C LEU A 78 13.63 -14.04 5.55
N CYS A 79 13.65 -15.37 5.66
CA CYS A 79 13.14 -16.05 6.84
C CYS A 79 13.85 -15.56 8.11
N GLY A 80 13.09 -15.26 9.17
CA GLY A 80 13.57 -14.61 10.39
C GLY A 80 13.69 -13.08 10.31
N ALA A 81 13.54 -12.48 9.12
CA ALA A 81 13.50 -11.03 8.99
C ALA A 81 12.15 -10.45 9.43
N ARG A 82 12.16 -9.24 10.00
CA ARG A 82 10.96 -8.47 10.35
C ARG A 82 10.62 -7.43 9.28
N MET A 83 9.34 -7.28 8.96
CA MET A 83 8.81 -6.30 8.00
C MET A 83 8.59 -4.91 8.64
N ILE A 84 9.66 -4.34 9.18
CA ILE A 84 9.69 -3.04 9.87
C ILE A 84 10.58 -2.03 9.11
N ALA A 85 10.91 -0.90 9.73
CA ALA A 85 11.84 0.08 9.17
C ALA A 85 13.13 -0.59 8.63
N GLY A 86 13.50 -0.27 7.39
CA GLY A 86 14.65 -0.88 6.69
C GLY A 86 14.33 -2.15 5.90
N PHE A 87 13.10 -2.68 5.96
CA PHE A 87 12.71 -3.88 5.22
C PHE A 87 12.95 -3.78 3.72
N THR A 88 12.56 -2.67 3.08
CA THR A 88 12.78 -2.45 1.64
C THR A 88 14.25 -2.58 1.23
N ARG A 89 15.17 -2.03 2.03
CA ARG A 89 16.61 -2.14 1.79
C ARG A 89 17.08 -3.59 1.92
N ARG A 90 16.62 -4.30 2.96
CA ARG A 90 16.94 -5.72 3.17
C ARG A 90 16.47 -6.59 2.00
N VAL A 91 15.26 -6.33 1.48
CA VAL A 91 14.76 -7.05 0.29
C VAL A 91 15.64 -6.76 -0.91
N ALA A 92 15.96 -5.48 -1.17
CA ALA A 92 16.83 -5.09 -2.28
C ALA A 92 18.21 -5.77 -2.20
N GLU A 93 18.83 -5.81 -1.02
CA GLU A 93 20.08 -6.53 -0.77
C GLU A 93 19.94 -8.04 -1.05
N ALA A 94 18.83 -8.65 -0.66
CA ALA A 94 18.60 -10.08 -0.84
C ALA A 94 18.33 -10.48 -2.30
N VAL A 95 17.63 -9.65 -3.08
CA VAL A 95 17.33 -9.93 -4.50
C VAL A 95 18.40 -9.43 -5.47
N GLY A 96 19.30 -8.54 -5.02
CA GLY A 96 20.36 -7.96 -5.82
C GLY A 96 19.85 -6.96 -6.87
N ASN A 97 20.64 -6.75 -7.92
CA ASN A 97 20.39 -5.75 -8.97
C ASN A 97 20.08 -6.37 -10.34
N GLY A 98 19.67 -7.64 -10.38
CA GLY A 98 19.33 -8.33 -11.62
C GLY A 98 18.07 -7.79 -12.29
N ALA A 99 17.79 -8.26 -13.51
CA ALA A 99 16.56 -7.94 -14.23
C ALA A 99 15.32 -8.21 -13.35
N GLY A 100 14.39 -7.26 -13.29
CA GLY A 100 13.19 -7.37 -12.46
C GLY A 100 13.39 -7.24 -10.94
N ALA A 101 14.59 -6.97 -10.42
CA ALA A 101 14.83 -6.87 -8.97
C ALA A 101 13.93 -5.83 -8.28
N ALA A 102 13.82 -4.61 -8.85
CA ALA A 102 12.93 -3.57 -8.32
C ALA A 102 11.45 -3.99 -8.34
N PHE A 103 11.05 -4.80 -9.32
CA PHE A 103 9.69 -5.34 -9.44
C PHE A 103 9.37 -6.31 -8.29
N VAL A 104 10.36 -7.13 -7.90
CA VAL A 104 10.27 -8.04 -6.76
C VAL A 104 10.26 -7.27 -5.43
N VAL A 105 11.06 -6.21 -5.32
CA VAL A 105 11.04 -5.29 -4.16
C VAL A 105 9.65 -4.66 -3.98
N ASP A 106 9.02 -4.19 -5.05
CA ASP A 106 7.67 -3.64 -5.00
C ASP A 106 6.64 -4.68 -4.52
N ALA A 107 6.72 -5.93 -4.99
CA ALA A 107 5.83 -7.00 -4.50
C ALA A 107 6.04 -7.31 -3.01
N ALA A 108 7.29 -7.26 -2.52
CA ALA A 108 7.58 -7.46 -1.10
C ALA A 108 7.07 -6.31 -0.23
N ILE A 109 7.12 -5.06 -0.72
CA ILE A 109 6.51 -3.90 -0.04
C ILE A 109 5.00 -4.11 0.09
N GLU A 110 4.33 -4.61 -0.97
CA GLU A 110 2.90 -4.92 -0.89
C GLU A 110 2.60 -6.02 0.12
N VAL A 111 3.43 -7.07 0.22
CA VAL A 111 3.30 -8.07 1.29
C VAL A 111 3.40 -7.43 2.68
N ALA A 112 4.36 -6.53 2.90
CA ALA A 112 4.47 -5.82 4.18
C ALA A 112 3.28 -4.90 4.46
N ARG A 113 2.65 -4.33 3.43
CA ARG A 113 1.41 -3.55 3.55
C ARG A 113 0.20 -4.43 3.86
N LEU A 114 0.10 -5.62 3.24
CA LEU A 114 -0.95 -6.61 3.52
C LEU A 114 -0.89 -7.16 4.96
N ALA A 115 0.32 -7.34 5.49
CA ALA A 115 0.54 -7.78 6.88
C ALA A 115 -0.01 -6.83 7.95
N ARG A 116 -0.36 -5.59 7.55
CA ARG A 116 -0.97 -4.55 8.40
C ARG A 116 -2.47 -4.36 8.13
N GLN A 117 -3.13 -5.33 7.49
CA GLN A 117 -4.55 -5.25 7.17
C GLN A 117 -5.41 -6.26 7.92
N VAL A 118 -4.79 -7.28 8.52
CA VAL A 118 -5.47 -8.35 9.27
C VAL A 118 -4.74 -8.56 10.59
N ALA A 119 -5.48 -8.76 11.67
CA ALA A 119 -4.98 -9.08 13.00
C ALA A 119 -5.47 -10.46 13.47
N LYS A 120 -5.04 -10.89 14.66
CA LYS A 120 -5.52 -12.10 15.34
C LYS A 120 -5.86 -11.77 16.79
N LEU A 121 -6.97 -11.06 16.97
CA LEU A 121 -7.53 -10.63 18.25
C LEU A 121 -8.66 -11.58 18.69
N PRO A 122 -9.07 -11.54 19.98
CA PRO A 122 -10.22 -12.29 20.45
C PRO A 122 -11.50 -11.97 19.67
N ARG A 123 -12.24 -13.01 19.27
CA ARG A 123 -13.41 -12.88 18.40
C ARG A 123 -14.52 -12.03 19.00
N ASP A 124 -14.75 -12.15 20.31
CA ASP A 124 -15.75 -11.36 21.04
C ASP A 124 -15.44 -9.86 21.01
N GLN A 125 -14.16 -9.48 21.04
CA GLN A 125 -13.73 -8.08 20.87
C GLN A 125 -13.99 -7.59 19.44
N ALA A 126 -13.63 -8.42 18.44
CA ALA A 126 -13.86 -8.11 17.03
C ALA A 126 -15.35 -7.92 16.69
N GLU A 127 -16.22 -8.79 17.24
CA GLU A 127 -17.66 -8.71 17.01
C GLU A 127 -18.30 -7.50 17.68
N ARG A 128 -17.89 -7.17 18.92
CA ARG A 128 -18.35 -5.94 19.59
C ARG A 128 -17.98 -4.70 18.79
N ALA A 129 -16.71 -4.56 18.43
CA ALA A 129 -16.19 -3.39 17.72
C ALA A 129 -16.85 -3.17 16.35
N ALA A 130 -17.19 -4.25 15.62
CA ALA A 130 -17.86 -4.14 14.32
C ALA A 130 -19.39 -3.92 14.41
N SER A 131 -20.00 -4.12 15.58
CA SER A 131 -21.47 -4.06 15.78
C SER A 131 -21.99 -2.71 16.28
N GLY A 132 -21.10 -1.78 16.62
CA GLY A 132 -21.45 -0.60 17.43
C GLY A 132 -20.78 0.69 16.96
N ASP A 133 -20.07 1.33 17.90
CA ASP A 133 -19.45 2.64 17.72
C ASP A 133 -18.19 2.53 16.85
N ALA A 134 -18.03 3.43 15.87
CA ALA A 134 -16.81 3.55 15.08
C ALA A 134 -15.58 3.78 15.97
N LEU A 135 -15.78 4.34 17.16
CA LEU A 135 -14.72 4.48 18.13
C LEU A 135 -14.21 3.14 18.68
N ASP A 136 -15.10 2.20 19.03
CA ASP A 136 -14.69 0.88 19.52
C ASP A 136 -13.82 0.17 18.47
N CYS A 137 -14.18 0.33 17.19
CA CYS A 137 -13.39 -0.13 16.05
C CYS A 137 -12.01 0.53 15.99
N TRP A 138 -11.93 1.85 16.19
CA TRP A 138 -10.65 2.58 16.19
C TRP A 138 -9.74 2.17 17.36
N GLU A 139 -10.32 1.92 18.54
CA GLU A 139 -9.58 1.44 19.71
C GLU A 139 -9.07 0.02 19.48
N LEU A 140 -9.87 -0.82 18.81
CA LEU A 140 -9.45 -2.15 18.38
C LEU A 140 -8.33 -2.09 17.33
N ASP A 141 -8.38 -1.15 16.38
CA ASP A 141 -7.31 -0.94 15.40
C ASP A 141 -5.98 -0.63 16.10
N THR A 142 -5.98 0.34 17.02
CA THR A 142 -4.76 0.73 17.75
C THR A 142 -4.24 -0.34 18.71
N THR A 143 -5.09 -1.29 19.10
CA THR A 143 -4.70 -2.51 19.83
C THR A 143 -4.11 -3.57 18.89
N GLY A 144 -4.74 -3.78 17.73
CA GLY A 144 -4.34 -4.80 16.75
C GLY A 144 -3.08 -4.46 15.97
N TRP A 145 -2.79 -3.17 15.77
CA TRP A 145 -1.63 -2.68 15.05
C TRP A 145 -0.94 -1.57 15.84
N ILE A 146 0.13 -1.95 16.54
CA ILE A 146 0.88 -1.07 17.45
C ILE A 146 1.52 0.14 16.74
N ASP A 147 1.69 0.08 15.42
CA ASP A 147 2.30 1.10 14.58
C ASP A 147 1.32 2.12 14.00
N LEU A 148 0.03 2.03 14.33
CA LEU A 148 -0.99 2.98 13.86
C LEU A 148 -0.97 4.37 14.51
N PRO A 149 -0.70 4.54 15.81
CA PRO A 149 -0.69 5.88 16.42
C PRO A 149 0.18 6.87 15.63
N ASP A 150 -0.39 8.03 15.29
CA ASP A 150 0.22 9.09 14.48
C ASP A 150 0.68 8.70 13.05
N SER A 151 0.33 7.50 12.58
CA SER A 151 0.66 7.05 11.21
C SER A 151 -0.11 7.82 10.13
N CYS A 152 -1.32 8.27 10.44
CA CYS A 152 -2.14 9.14 9.60
C CYS A 152 -3.07 10.03 10.44
N PHE A 153 -3.74 10.99 9.81
CA PHE A 153 -4.66 11.91 10.48
C PHE A 153 -5.67 11.23 11.39
N THR A 154 -6.32 10.16 10.93
CA THR A 154 -7.35 9.45 11.70
C THR A 154 -6.80 8.83 13.00
N TYR A 155 -5.53 8.45 13.04
CA TYR A 155 -4.87 7.90 14.22
C TYR A 155 -4.03 8.92 14.99
N SER A 156 -4.15 10.20 14.65
CA SER A 156 -3.58 11.30 15.43
C SER A 156 -4.53 11.70 16.57
N ALA A 157 -4.02 12.46 17.54
CA ALA A 157 -4.87 13.09 18.58
C ALA A 157 -5.98 13.97 17.98
N ALA A 158 -5.71 14.66 16.87
CA ALA A 158 -6.68 15.50 16.18
C ALA A 158 -7.77 14.68 15.48
N GLY A 159 -7.43 13.54 14.87
CA GLY A 159 -8.42 12.63 14.30
C GLY A 159 -9.26 11.95 15.38
N ARG A 160 -8.62 11.51 16.47
CA ARG A 160 -9.28 10.85 17.60
C ARG A 160 -10.33 11.71 18.27
N SER A 161 -10.11 13.04 18.36
CA SER A 161 -11.06 13.97 18.97
C SER A 161 -12.36 14.16 18.17
N LEU A 162 -12.42 13.67 16.93
CA LEU A 162 -13.60 13.80 16.08
C LEU A 162 -14.62 12.67 16.29
N PHE A 163 -14.23 11.56 16.90
CA PHE A 163 -15.17 10.49 17.26
C PHE A 163 -16.21 11.01 18.25
N GLY A 164 -17.49 10.68 18.03
CA GLY A 164 -18.62 11.19 18.81
C GLY A 164 -19.08 12.61 18.45
N THR A 165 -18.35 13.34 17.60
CA THR A 165 -18.72 14.71 17.18
C THR A 165 -19.52 14.76 15.89
N ARG A 166 -19.55 13.65 15.13
CA ARG A 166 -20.15 13.57 13.79
C ARG A 166 -20.46 12.11 13.40
N PRO A 167 -21.31 11.89 12.39
CA PRO A 167 -21.49 10.55 11.81
C PRO A 167 -20.19 10.04 11.21
N ILE A 168 -19.83 8.80 11.54
CA ILE A 168 -18.66 8.09 11.02
C ILE A 168 -19.11 6.73 10.56
N ALA A 169 -18.83 6.38 9.30
CA ALA A 169 -19.11 5.06 8.76
C ALA A 169 -17.81 4.27 8.60
N THR A 170 -17.85 3.00 8.99
CA THR A 170 -16.72 2.07 8.85
C THR A 170 -17.14 0.81 8.10
N PRO A 171 -16.35 0.35 7.10
CA PRO A 171 -16.58 -0.90 6.40
C PRO A 171 -15.96 -2.11 7.12
N MET A 172 -15.36 -1.91 8.29
CA MET A 172 -14.64 -2.96 9.03
C MET A 172 -15.55 -4.14 9.37
N GLN A 173 -14.97 -5.33 9.36
CA GLN A 173 -15.67 -6.59 9.60
C GLN A 173 -14.90 -7.37 10.67
N PRO A 174 -15.58 -8.16 11.53
CA PRO A 174 -14.91 -8.94 12.58
C PRO A 174 -13.80 -9.84 12.05
N ASP A 175 -13.99 -10.40 10.85
CA ASP A 175 -13.03 -11.31 10.22
C ASP A 175 -11.67 -10.64 9.92
N LEU A 176 -11.59 -9.30 9.80
CA LEU A 176 -10.32 -8.59 9.64
C LEU A 176 -9.50 -8.58 10.94
N TYR A 177 -10.16 -8.65 12.09
CA TYR A 177 -9.49 -8.68 13.40
C TYR A 177 -9.32 -10.09 13.94
N SER A 178 -10.23 -10.99 13.59
CA SER A 178 -10.27 -12.37 14.07
C SER A 178 -10.72 -13.30 12.94
N PRO A 179 -9.81 -13.61 11.98
CA PRO A 179 -10.07 -14.57 10.92
C PRO A 179 -10.53 -15.91 11.48
N ARG A 180 -11.42 -16.59 10.77
CA ARG A 180 -11.78 -17.97 11.09
C ARG A 180 -10.61 -18.88 10.73
N ARG A 181 -10.45 -19.98 11.47
CA ARG A 181 -9.39 -20.95 11.19
C ARG A 181 -9.46 -21.44 9.74
N GLY A 182 -8.36 -21.29 9.00
CA GLY A 182 -8.25 -21.68 7.60
C GLY A 182 -8.99 -20.79 6.61
N GLN A 183 -9.52 -19.63 7.05
CA GLN A 183 -10.21 -18.70 6.16
C GLN A 183 -9.27 -18.18 5.07
N GLN A 184 -9.70 -18.33 3.82
CA GLN A 184 -8.97 -17.81 2.66
C GLN A 184 -9.49 -16.43 2.29
N ARG A 185 -8.61 -15.60 1.72
CA ARG A 185 -8.92 -14.26 1.20
C ARG A 185 -9.67 -13.40 2.21
N VAL A 186 -9.24 -13.46 3.48
CA VAL A 186 -9.74 -12.62 4.59
C VAL A 186 -9.71 -11.15 4.17
N PHE A 187 -8.60 -10.76 3.53
CA PHE A 187 -8.41 -9.46 2.94
C PHE A 187 -7.94 -9.61 1.49
N VAL A 188 -8.45 -8.78 0.59
CA VAL A 188 -8.07 -8.75 -0.83
C VAL A 188 -7.91 -7.31 -1.27
N ARG A 189 -6.78 -7.02 -1.93
CA ARG A 189 -6.47 -5.72 -2.51
C ARG A 189 -6.15 -5.86 -3.99
N ARG A 190 -6.66 -4.93 -4.77
CA ARG A 190 -6.31 -4.75 -6.19
C ARG A 190 -5.77 -3.36 -6.41
N LYS A 191 -4.69 -3.25 -7.19
CA LYS A 191 -4.16 -1.98 -7.65
C LYS A 191 -3.94 -1.97 -9.16
N VAL A 192 -4.09 -0.79 -9.76
CA VAL A 192 -3.69 -0.52 -11.14
C VAL A 192 -2.85 0.75 -11.14
N ALA A 193 -1.63 0.69 -11.66
CA ALA A 193 -0.77 1.87 -11.87
C ALA A 193 -0.56 2.06 -13.36
N ARG A 194 -0.80 3.27 -13.87
CA ARG A 194 -0.61 3.62 -15.28
C ARG A 194 0.23 4.86 -15.43
N LEU A 195 0.97 4.88 -16.52
CA LEU A 195 1.68 6.04 -17.01
C LEU A 195 1.45 6.14 -18.51
N THR A 196 1.03 7.32 -18.97
CA THR A 196 0.77 7.61 -20.38
C THR A 196 1.48 8.90 -20.78
N SER A 197 2.12 8.90 -21.95
CA SER A 197 2.61 10.14 -22.57
C SER A 197 1.55 10.69 -23.53
N LEU A 198 1.23 11.97 -23.36
CA LEU A 198 0.23 12.68 -24.17
C LEU A 198 0.66 14.13 -24.38
N ASP A 199 0.93 14.54 -25.61
CA ASP A 199 1.12 15.95 -26.01
C ASP A 199 2.06 16.76 -25.09
N GLY A 200 3.25 16.22 -24.80
CA GLY A 200 4.22 16.88 -23.92
C GLY A 200 3.90 16.78 -22.42
N ARG A 201 2.92 15.98 -22.04
CA ARG A 201 2.56 15.66 -20.66
C ARG A 201 2.79 14.19 -20.34
N LEU A 202 2.95 13.92 -19.05
CA LEU A 202 2.87 12.59 -18.47
C LEU A 202 1.62 12.52 -17.59
N VAL A 203 0.72 11.59 -17.90
CA VAL A 203 -0.48 11.33 -17.11
C VAL A 203 -0.25 10.08 -16.29
N LEU A 204 -0.27 10.23 -14.97
CA LEU A 204 -0.14 9.15 -14.01
C LEU A 204 -1.50 8.84 -13.42
N PHE A 205 -1.85 7.57 -13.36
CA PHE A 205 -3.05 7.11 -12.69
C PHE A 205 -2.70 5.98 -11.73
N HIS A 206 -3.28 5.98 -10.54
CA HIS A 206 -3.18 4.86 -9.65
C HIS A 206 -4.49 4.61 -8.91
N SER A 207 -4.97 3.37 -8.93
CA SER A 207 -6.10 2.94 -8.12
C SER A 207 -5.72 1.86 -7.12
N MET A 208 -6.46 1.82 -6.02
CA MET A 208 -6.41 0.77 -5.02
C MET A 208 -7.80 0.53 -4.46
N HIS A 209 -8.27 -0.72 -4.54
CA HIS A 209 -9.51 -1.14 -3.93
C HIS A 209 -9.29 -2.38 -3.10
N ASP A 210 -9.78 -2.36 -1.87
CA ASP A 210 -9.75 -3.49 -0.97
C ASP A 210 -11.02 -3.54 -0.10
N ASN A 211 -11.01 -4.40 0.92
CA ASN A 211 -12.12 -4.58 1.85
C ASN A 211 -12.54 -3.23 2.48
N VAL A 212 -11.59 -2.35 2.82
CA VAL A 212 -11.81 -1.18 3.67
C VAL A 212 -11.45 0.16 3.02
N HIS A 213 -10.73 0.14 1.89
CA HIS A 213 -10.31 1.30 1.13
C HIS A 213 -10.78 1.23 -0.32
N GLY A 214 -10.99 2.41 -0.90
CA GLY A 214 -11.17 2.62 -2.33
C GLY A 214 -10.58 3.99 -2.68
N PHE A 215 -9.55 3.99 -3.50
CA PHE A 215 -8.79 5.17 -3.90
C PHE A 215 -8.52 5.12 -5.40
N GLU A 216 -8.64 6.28 -6.02
CA GLU A 216 -8.13 6.56 -7.35
C GLU A 216 -7.45 7.92 -7.30
N ILE A 217 -6.24 8.03 -7.88
CA ILE A 217 -5.52 9.29 -8.00
C ILE A 217 -5.05 9.48 -9.44
N THR A 218 -5.09 10.73 -9.88
CA THR A 218 -4.61 11.14 -11.20
C THR A 218 -3.68 12.34 -11.05
N TYR A 219 -2.52 12.26 -11.68
CA TYR A 219 -1.61 13.40 -11.83
C TYR A 219 -1.36 13.68 -13.30
N GLU A 220 -1.27 14.96 -13.64
CA GLU A 220 -0.72 15.41 -14.92
C GLU A 220 0.58 16.16 -14.64
N LEU A 221 1.67 15.75 -15.28
CA LEU A 221 2.96 16.41 -15.20
C LEU A 221 3.31 17.02 -16.56
N ASP A 222 3.95 18.18 -16.54
CA ASP A 222 4.68 18.69 -17.68
C ASP A 222 5.92 17.82 -17.93
N ALA A 223 6.05 17.20 -19.11
CA ALA A 223 7.13 16.25 -19.36
C ALA A 223 8.51 16.94 -19.49
N ALA A 224 8.55 18.23 -19.84
CA ALA A 224 9.80 18.96 -20.00
C ALA A 224 10.44 19.29 -18.64
N THR A 225 9.63 19.79 -17.70
CA THR A 225 10.04 20.32 -16.39
C THR A 225 9.80 19.36 -15.23
N GLY A 226 8.90 18.39 -15.38
CA GLY A 226 8.46 17.53 -14.29
C GLY A 226 7.48 18.18 -13.32
N ARG A 227 7.00 19.39 -13.62
CA ARG A 227 6.05 20.11 -12.77
C ARG A 227 4.69 19.44 -12.76
N VAL A 228 4.13 19.25 -11.57
CA VAL A 228 2.74 18.78 -11.40
C VAL A 228 1.78 19.90 -11.83
N LEU A 229 1.03 19.64 -12.89
CA LEU A 229 0.02 20.55 -13.44
C LEU A 229 -1.35 20.32 -12.80
N ARG A 230 -1.66 19.05 -12.49
CA ARG A 230 -2.95 18.63 -11.94
C ARG A 230 -2.75 17.48 -10.96
N ALA A 231 -3.56 17.45 -9.91
CA ALA A 231 -3.56 16.42 -8.88
C ALA A 231 -5.01 16.20 -8.40
N GLU A 232 -5.55 15.02 -8.66
CA GLU A 232 -6.94 14.69 -8.35
C GLU A 232 -7.07 13.36 -7.65
N HIS A 233 -8.15 13.21 -6.88
CA HIS A 233 -8.46 11.97 -6.18
C HIS A 233 -9.96 11.68 -6.24
N VAL A 234 -10.30 10.40 -6.18
CA VAL A 234 -11.63 9.88 -5.90
C VAL A 234 -11.49 8.84 -4.80
N THR A 235 -12.28 8.96 -3.73
CA THR A 235 -12.20 8.06 -2.56
C THR A 235 -13.56 7.47 -2.20
N PRO A 236 -14.04 6.46 -2.97
CA PRO A 236 -15.36 5.88 -2.75
C PRO A 236 -15.49 5.12 -1.43
N LYS A 237 -14.38 4.74 -0.78
CA LYS A 237 -14.40 3.97 0.47
C LYS A 237 -13.20 4.33 1.34
N LEU A 238 -13.45 4.58 2.63
CA LEU A 238 -12.43 4.91 3.62
C LEU A 238 -12.72 4.13 4.92
N PRO A 239 -11.70 3.77 5.72
CA PRO A 239 -11.87 3.05 6.99
C PRO A 239 -12.79 3.77 7.98
N TYR A 240 -12.69 5.10 8.05
CA TYR A 240 -13.51 5.96 8.90
C TYR A 240 -14.03 7.15 8.09
N MET A 241 -15.01 6.90 7.22
CA MET A 241 -15.63 7.93 6.38
C MET A 241 -16.26 9.00 7.28
N GLY A 242 -15.91 10.28 7.06
CA GLY A 242 -16.25 11.40 7.95
C GLY A 242 -15.05 11.96 8.74
N ILE A 243 -14.02 11.14 8.99
CA ILE A 243 -12.72 11.58 9.53
C ILE A 243 -11.64 11.45 8.46
N CYS A 244 -11.48 10.25 7.87
CA CYS A 244 -10.50 10.00 6.81
C CYS A 244 -10.71 10.90 5.58
N SER A 245 -11.89 11.49 5.42
CA SER A 245 -12.22 12.40 4.31
C SER A 245 -11.51 13.75 4.43
N GLU A 246 -11.16 14.20 5.63
CA GLU A 246 -10.51 15.50 5.87
C GLU A 246 -9.15 15.66 5.16
N PRO A 247 -8.20 14.72 5.32
CA PRO A 247 -6.87 14.88 4.73
C PRO A 247 -6.84 14.73 3.20
N GLN A 248 -7.89 14.22 2.55
CA GLN A 248 -7.84 13.92 1.12
C GLN A 248 -7.64 15.15 0.24
N ARG A 249 -8.17 16.30 0.66
CA ARG A 249 -7.99 17.60 -0.02
C ARG A 249 -6.53 18.05 -0.08
N ARG A 250 -5.64 17.51 0.76
CA ARG A 250 -4.22 17.82 0.73
C ARG A 250 -3.53 17.38 -0.55
N ILE A 251 -4.13 16.50 -1.36
CA ILE A 251 -3.56 16.13 -2.66
C ILE A 251 -3.28 17.36 -3.54
N ASN A 252 -4.08 18.43 -3.42
CA ASN A 252 -3.92 19.68 -4.17
C ASN A 252 -2.60 20.40 -3.84
N THR A 253 -1.96 20.12 -2.70
CA THR A 253 -0.65 20.67 -2.34
C THR A 253 0.47 20.20 -3.26
N LEU A 254 0.25 19.12 -4.02
CA LEU A 254 1.21 18.64 -5.01
C LEU A 254 1.22 19.50 -6.28
N VAL A 255 0.17 20.29 -6.55
CA VAL A 255 0.14 21.14 -7.75
C VAL A 255 1.26 22.18 -7.66
N GLY A 256 2.11 22.20 -8.67
CA GLY A 256 3.29 23.06 -8.74
C GLY A 256 4.58 22.45 -8.21
N GLU A 257 4.53 21.32 -7.49
CA GLU A 257 5.72 20.57 -7.10
C GLU A 257 6.45 20.00 -8.32
N ILE A 258 7.75 19.78 -8.19
CA ILE A 258 8.57 19.12 -9.21
C ILE A 258 8.71 17.64 -8.87
N ALA A 259 8.40 16.75 -9.82
CA ALA A 259 8.61 15.31 -9.71
C ALA A 259 10.09 14.93 -9.87
N ASP A 260 10.89 15.32 -8.88
CA ASP A 260 12.31 14.98 -8.75
C ASP A 260 12.56 13.91 -7.67
N ASP A 261 13.81 13.47 -7.54
CA ASP A 261 14.23 12.51 -6.50
C ASP A 261 13.95 13.02 -5.08
N GLY A 262 13.82 14.34 -4.91
CA GLY A 262 13.48 14.99 -3.65
C GLY A 262 11.99 14.93 -3.30
N LEU A 263 11.09 14.81 -4.28
CA LEU A 263 9.65 14.86 -4.06
C LEU A 263 9.20 13.80 -3.07
N ARG A 264 9.77 12.60 -3.15
CA ARG A 264 9.46 11.49 -2.22
C ARG A 264 9.68 11.86 -0.76
N LYS A 265 10.69 12.68 -0.46
CA LYS A 265 10.95 13.19 0.90
C LYS A 265 9.94 14.27 1.29
N ARG A 266 9.46 15.08 0.33
CA ARG A 266 8.45 16.13 0.54
C ARG A 266 7.03 15.57 0.68
N LEU A 267 6.71 14.39 0.15
CA LEU A 267 5.37 13.80 0.23
C LEU A 267 4.86 13.63 1.68
N GLY A 268 5.74 13.28 2.62
CA GLY A 268 5.38 13.07 4.03
C GLY A 268 4.65 14.28 4.63
N PRO A 269 5.28 15.45 4.74
CA PRO A 269 4.62 16.65 5.28
C PRO A 269 3.47 17.20 4.39
N LEU A 270 3.50 16.96 3.08
CA LEU A 270 2.46 17.46 2.17
C LEU A 270 1.14 16.69 2.32
N ILE A 271 1.19 15.37 2.18
CA ILE A 271 0.00 14.51 2.02
C ILE A 271 -0.06 13.34 3.00
N GLY A 272 0.99 13.06 3.77
CA GLY A 272 1.09 11.93 4.68
C GLY A 272 1.21 12.32 6.17
N GLY A 273 1.60 11.32 6.98
CA GLY A 273 1.83 11.46 8.42
C GLY A 273 0.57 11.85 9.21
N ALA A 274 0.76 12.25 10.48
CA ALA A 274 -0.31 12.59 11.42
C ALA A 274 -1.27 13.71 10.96
N SER A 275 -0.94 14.45 9.90
CA SER A 275 -1.81 15.49 9.32
C SER A 275 -2.42 15.11 7.97
N GLY A 276 -2.04 13.95 7.43
CA GLY A 276 -2.37 13.49 6.07
C GLY A 276 -2.95 12.08 6.02
N CYS A 277 -2.95 11.51 4.82
CA CYS A 277 -3.49 10.20 4.52
C CYS A 277 -2.36 9.24 4.11
N ALA A 278 -2.18 8.14 4.84
CA ALA A 278 -1.16 7.15 4.54
C ALA A 278 -1.35 6.51 3.16
N GLN A 279 -2.60 6.20 2.77
CA GLN A 279 -2.87 5.63 1.44
C GLN A 279 -2.63 6.63 0.31
N LEU A 280 -2.93 7.91 0.54
CA LEU A 280 -2.62 8.96 -0.44
C LEU A 280 -1.09 9.02 -0.65
N TYR A 281 -0.32 9.09 0.44
CA TYR A 281 1.15 9.02 0.38
C TYR A 281 1.66 7.79 -0.37
N ASP A 282 1.17 6.60 -0.01
CA ASP A 282 1.63 5.34 -0.57
C ASP A 282 1.36 5.25 -2.07
N LEU A 283 0.15 5.62 -2.50
CA LEU A 283 -0.24 5.57 -3.90
C LEU A 283 0.52 6.60 -4.73
N THR A 284 0.72 7.82 -4.22
CA THR A 284 1.57 8.82 -4.88
C THR A 284 3.01 8.32 -5.00
N ALA A 285 3.58 7.79 -3.92
CA ALA A 285 4.95 7.29 -3.92
C ALA A 285 5.13 6.12 -4.89
N ASP A 286 4.15 5.23 -5.02
CA ASP A 286 4.21 4.09 -5.92
C ASP A 286 4.11 4.51 -7.40
N VAL A 287 3.20 5.43 -7.74
CA VAL A 287 3.02 5.84 -9.13
C VAL A 287 4.19 6.69 -9.63
N LEU A 288 4.80 7.50 -8.77
CA LEU A 288 6.01 8.26 -9.11
C LEU A 288 7.22 7.37 -9.43
N LYS A 289 7.29 6.13 -8.91
CA LYS A 289 8.34 5.16 -9.31
C LYS A 289 8.32 4.87 -10.80
N LEU A 290 7.16 5.01 -11.46
CA LEU A 290 7.04 4.79 -12.90
C LEU A 290 7.80 5.84 -13.72
N LEU A 291 8.18 6.98 -13.13
CA LEU A 291 8.94 8.03 -13.79
C LEU A 291 10.45 7.75 -13.86
N ALA A 292 10.92 6.69 -13.19
CA ALA A 292 12.33 6.33 -13.18
C ALA A 292 12.86 6.11 -14.61
N PRO A 293 14.08 6.60 -14.91
CA PRO A 293 14.66 6.57 -16.27
C PRO A 293 15.11 5.19 -16.73
#